data_AF-A0A5E5QKF3-F1
#
_entry.id   AF-A0A5E5QKF3-F1
#
_cell.length_a   1.000
_cell.length_b   1.000
_cell.length_c   1.000
_cell.angle_alpha   90.00
_cell.angle_beta   90.00
_cell.angle_gamma   90.00
#
_symmetry.space_group_name_H-M   'P 1'
#
loop_
_entity.id
_entity.type
_entity.pdbx_description
1 polymer ?
#
loop_
_entity_poly.entity_id
_entity_poly.type
_entity_poly.pdbx_seq_one_letter_code
_entity_poly.pdbx_strand_id
1 'polypeptide(L)' 'MAFDNLSEQQVNKAVALLNNRPRKSLDYQTPLAVLESGIIQQQKVALRI' A
#
# COMPACT_ATOMS: atom_id res chain seq x y z
N MET A 1 -16.41 18.33 13.61
CA MET A 1 -15.10 17.71 13.94
C MET A 1 -14.07 18.12 12.90
N ALA A 2 -12.78 18.12 13.22
CA ALA A 2 -11.72 18.58 12.30
C ALA A 2 -11.62 17.82 10.96
N PHE A 3 -12.36 16.72 10.81
CA PHE A 3 -12.36 15.84 9.65
C PHE A 3 -13.59 16.01 8.74
N ASP A 4 -14.57 16.84 9.11
CA ASP A 4 -15.84 16.97 8.36
C ASP A 4 -15.67 17.59 6.96
N ASN A 5 -14.51 18.21 6.69
CA ASN A 5 -14.21 18.91 5.43
C ASN A 5 -13.17 18.18 4.55
N LEU A 6 -12.81 16.94 4.88
CA LEU A 6 -11.90 16.17 4.03
C LEU A 6 -12.67 15.54 2.88
N SER A 7 -12.32 15.92 1.65
CA SER A 7 -12.85 15.26 0.48
C SER A 7 -12.22 13.89 0.29
N GLU A 8 -12.96 12.97 -0.33
CA GLU A 8 -12.45 11.65 -0.72
C GLU A 8 -11.16 11.77 -1.55
N GLN A 9 -11.08 12.76 -2.44
CA GLN A 9 -9.90 13.01 -3.25
C GLN A 9 -8.67 13.36 -2.39
N GLN A 10 -8.84 14.14 -1.33
CA GLN A 10 -7.75 14.49 -0.41
C GLN A 10 -7.27 13.25 0.35
N VAL A 11 -8.20 12.42 0.81
CA VAL A 11 -7.88 11.15 1.49
C VAL A 11 -7.14 10.21 0.54
N ASN A 12 -7.66 9.99 -0.67
CA ASN A 12 -7.04 9.11 -1.66
C ASN A 12 -5.64 9.57 -2.03
N LYS A 13 -5.42 10.89 -2.19
CA LYS A 13 -4.09 11.44 -2.44
C LYS A 13 -3.13 11.18 -1.27
N ALA A 14 -3.58 11.39 -0.03
CA ALA A 14 -2.76 11.12 1.15
C ALA A 14 -2.39 9.63 1.27
N VAL A 15 -3.36 8.74 1.07
CA VAL A 15 -3.15 7.29 1.08
C VAL A 15 -2.17 6.86 0.00
N ALA A 16 -2.30 7.39 -1.23
CA ALA A 16 -1.38 7.09 -2.32
C ALA A 16 0.06 7.52 -1.98
N LEU A 17 0.25 8.69 -1.36
CA LEU A 17 1.56 9.14 -0.91
C LEU A 17 2.15 8.24 0.18
N LEU A 18 1.33 7.79 1.13
CA LEU A 18 1.76 6.90 2.21
C LEU A 18 2.17 5.52 1.68
N ASN A 19 1.43 4.98 0.72
CA ASN A 19 1.65 3.66 0.14
C ASN A 19 2.85 3.62 -0.82
N ASN A 20 3.21 4.75 -1.42
CA ASN A 20 4.38 4.90 -2.28
C ASN A 20 5.64 5.35 -1.53
N ARG A 21 5.56 5.58 -0.22
CA ARG A 21 6.71 6.00 0.58
C ARG A 21 7.49 4.78 1.10
N PRO A 22 8.80 4.68 0.84
CA PRO A 22 9.68 3.68 1.44
C PRO A 22 9.62 3.66 2.97
N ARG A 23 9.58 2.46 3.56
CA ARG A 23 9.58 2.28 5.02
C ARG A 23 10.79 1.46 5.45
N LYS A 24 11.54 1.95 6.43
CA LYS A 24 12.69 1.22 7.00
C LYS A 24 12.29 -0.16 7.54
N SER A 25 11.09 -0.29 8.11
CA SER A 25 10.54 -1.55 8.61
C SER A 25 10.18 -2.56 7.52
N LEU A 26 10.16 -2.14 6.25
CA LEU A 26 9.91 -2.97 5.08
C LEU A 26 11.18 -3.08 4.23
N ASP A 27 12.36 -3.02 4.87
CA ASP A 27 13.66 -3.00 4.19
C ASP A 27 13.76 -1.92 3.09
N TYR A 28 13.20 -0.74 3.40
CA TYR A 28 13.08 0.41 2.48
C TYR A 28 12.22 0.16 1.23
N GLN A 29 11.41 -0.91 1.20
CA GLN A 29 10.36 -1.08 0.21
C GLN A 29 9.15 -0.21 0.54
N THR A 30 8.29 0.02 -0.47
CA THR A 30 7.02 0.71 -0.30
C THR A 30 5.94 -0.28 0.15
N PRO A 31 4.95 0.15 0.96
CA PRO A 31 3.81 -0.70 1.31
C PRO A 31 3.11 -1.31 0.10
N LEU A 32 2.99 -0.56 -1.00
CA LEU A 32 2.40 -1.06 -2.25
C LEU A 32 3.21 -2.22 -2.84
N ALA A 33 4.53 -2.07 -2.95
CA ALA A 33 5.40 -3.10 -3.51
C ALA A 33 5.37 -4.40 -2.66
N VAL A 34 5.37 -4.26 -1.33
CA VAL A 34 5.26 -5.42 -0.43
C VAL A 34 3.93 -6.13 -0.62
N LEU A 35 2.82 -5.37 -0.70
CA LEU A 35 1.49 -5.95 -0.93
C LEU A 35 1.43 -6.71 -2.26
N GLU A 36 1.88 -6.10 -3.35
CA GLU A 36 1.91 -6.73 -4.68
C GLU A 36 2.78 -8.00 -4.69
N SER A 37 3.95 -7.95 -4.04
CA SER A 37 4.83 -9.12 -3.94
C SER A 37 4.18 -10.27 -3.14
N GLY A 38 3.45 -9.94 -2.07
CA GLY A 38 2.70 -10.91 -1.27
C GLY A 38 1.54 -11.53 -2.04
N ILE A 39 0.80 -10.73 -2.83
CA ILE A 39 -0.26 -11.23 -3.73
C ILE A 39 0.33 -12.19 -4.76
N ILE A 40 1.45 -11.83 -5.38
CA ILE A 40 2.12 -12.70 -6.36
C ILE A 40 2.58 -14.01 -5.71
N GLN A 41 3.10 -13.97 -4.47
CA GLN A 41 3.47 -15.17 -3.73
C GLN A 41 2.26 -16.05 -3.40
N GLN A 42 1.14 -15.47 -2.96
CA GLN A 42 -0.09 -16.22 -2.71
C GLN A 42 -0.64 -16.87 -3.98
N GLN A 43 -0.58 -16.17 -5.13
CA GLN A 43 -0.99 -16.72 -6.42
C GLN A 43 -0.10 -17.89 -6.86
N LYS A 44 1.23 -17.77 -6.71
CA LYS A 44 2.16 -18.88 -7.02
C LYS A 44 1.90 -20.12 -6.16
N VAL A 45 1.69 -19.92 -4.85
CA VAL A 45 1.35 -21.01 -3.93
C VAL A 45 0.01 -21.65 -4.30
N ALA A 46 -1.01 -20.84 -4.61
CA ALA A 46 -2.32 -21.35 -5.03
C ALA A 46 -2.27 -22.11 -6.37
N LEU A 47 -1.40 -21.68 -7.29
CA LEU A 47 -1.24 -22.28 -8.62
C LEU A 47 -0.18 -23.39 -8.68
N ARG A 48 0.53 -23.69 -7.58
CA ARG A 48 1.64 -24.67 -7.50
C ARG A 48 2.69 -24.48 -8.61
N ILE A 49 3.07 -23.23 -8.88
CA ILE A 49 4.15 -22.86 -9.83
C ILE A 49 5.34 -22.28 -9.08
#